data_AF-A0A165HPF9-F1
#
_entry.id   AF-A0A165HPF9-F1
#
_cell.length_a   1.000
_cell.length_b   1.000
_cell.length_c   1.000
_cell.angle_alpha   90.00
_cell.angle_beta   90.00
_cell.angle_gamma   90.00
#
_symmetry.space_group_name_H-M   'P 1'
#
loop_
_entity.id
_entity.type
_entity.pdbx_description
1 polymer ?
#
loop_
_entity_poly.entity_id
_entity_poly.type
_entity_poly.pdbx_seq_one_letter_code
_entity_poly.pdbx_strand_id
1 'polypeptide(L)'
;MSYSEKMLAALSNGQIDTAKKHFAWALRKDDDQTLYSLAEELYGLGFLKQAERTYKKLLAKYPDEDDLRTSLADIAIDEDDTDLALDYLQQVKPDSPAYVQALLVEADLYQTQELFEVSEQKLKEAYQLAPDEPVVEFALAEFYFLIRNYGQATRFYLDLIKQGQLEISKVNLVERLGVAYAESGRFEQAVGYLEQIKPAKLTPDSQFELGFTYLQLNEPQKAVDIFDKLREQDNQYASLYPYLAQAQEQLHQLDKALLTLQEGLAVDQYNEQLYLQTARLALKLDDQELAEKYLREGLSIDPDNLTTVLELSNLLVQRDRYQDNIDLLDQYLQSNEFDPQFYWNLAISNDRLDHFQAAKDNYEAAYPFFEHNKDFLKPAIYFFREAGMADSAVVALRNYLTIEPDDGEMVAMLEDYEDQGY
;
A
#
# COMPACT_ATOMS: atom_id res chain seq x y z
N MET A 1 24.16 3.21 -46.12
CA MET A 1 22.94 2.97 -45.34
C MET A 1 22.47 1.55 -45.59
N SER A 2 22.57 0.70 -44.57
CA SER A 2 22.14 -0.71 -44.60
C SER A 2 20.63 -0.81 -44.81
N TYR A 3 20.12 -2.01 -45.07
CA TYR A 3 18.68 -2.20 -45.13
C TYR A 3 18.06 -2.20 -43.72
N SER A 4 18.78 -2.59 -42.68
CA SER A 4 18.42 -2.43 -41.27
C SER A 4 18.18 -0.97 -40.91
N GLU A 5 19.11 -0.06 -41.24
CA GLU A 5 18.95 1.39 -40.99
C GLU A 5 17.73 1.95 -41.74
N LYS A 6 17.52 1.53 -43.00
CA LYS A 6 16.34 1.94 -43.78
C LYS A 6 15.03 1.40 -43.22
N MET A 7 15.05 0.19 -42.65
CA MET A 7 13.90 -0.40 -41.97
C MET A 7 13.54 0.41 -40.72
N LEU A 8 14.50 0.66 -39.84
CA LEU A 8 14.29 1.41 -38.60
C LEU A 8 13.83 2.85 -38.89
N ALA A 9 14.43 3.51 -39.89
CA ALA A 9 13.99 4.82 -40.35
C ALA A 9 12.55 4.79 -40.90
N ALA A 10 12.17 3.75 -41.64
CA ALA A 10 10.79 3.60 -42.12
C ALA A 10 9.80 3.37 -40.96
N LEU A 11 10.16 2.59 -39.94
CA LEU A 11 9.35 2.41 -38.72
C LEU A 11 9.14 3.73 -37.98
N SER A 12 10.22 4.49 -37.75
CA SER A 12 10.16 5.81 -37.11
C SER A 12 9.25 6.80 -37.86
N ASN A 13 9.16 6.68 -39.18
CA ASN A 13 8.27 7.48 -40.02
C ASN A 13 6.85 6.90 -40.20
N GLY A 14 6.48 5.84 -39.48
CA GLY A 14 5.17 5.17 -39.59
C GLY A 14 4.94 4.41 -40.90
N GLN A 15 5.99 4.17 -41.70
CA GLN A 15 5.91 3.56 -43.03
C GLN A 15 6.07 2.02 -42.95
N ILE A 16 5.07 1.34 -42.39
CA ILE A 16 5.13 -0.09 -42.05
C ILE A 16 5.40 -0.99 -43.28
N ASP A 17 4.79 -0.72 -44.43
CA ASP A 17 5.01 -1.55 -45.64
C ASP A 17 6.42 -1.38 -46.21
N THR A 18 6.97 -0.17 -46.11
CA THR A 18 8.35 0.13 -46.50
C THR A 18 9.32 -0.55 -45.55
N ALA A 19 9.05 -0.51 -44.24
CA ALA A 19 9.83 -1.21 -43.23
C ALA A 19 9.84 -2.73 -43.48
N LYS A 20 8.69 -3.35 -43.76
CA LYS A 20 8.60 -4.78 -44.10
C LYS A 20 9.45 -5.16 -45.32
N LYS A 21 9.45 -4.32 -46.35
CA LYS A 21 10.29 -4.52 -47.54
C LYS A 21 11.77 -4.43 -47.19
N HIS A 22 12.17 -3.41 -46.42
CA HIS A 22 13.55 -3.25 -46.00
C HIS A 22 14.01 -4.37 -45.07
N PHE A 23 13.17 -4.85 -44.16
CA PHE A 23 13.45 -6.00 -43.32
C PHE A 23 13.79 -7.26 -44.14
N ALA A 24 12.97 -7.56 -45.15
CA ALA A 24 13.23 -8.70 -46.04
C ALA A 24 14.56 -8.55 -46.81
N TRP A 25 14.97 -7.33 -47.14
CA TRP A 25 16.26 -7.06 -47.75
C TRP A 25 17.41 -7.15 -46.75
N ALA A 26 17.23 -6.65 -45.53
CA ALA A 26 18.21 -6.74 -44.44
C ALA A 26 18.60 -8.20 -44.21
N LEU A 27 17.61 -9.08 -44.00
CA LEU A 27 17.81 -10.52 -43.82
C LEU A 27 18.51 -11.21 -45.02
N ARG A 28 18.66 -10.56 -46.17
CA ARG A 28 19.32 -11.13 -47.36
C ARG A 28 20.67 -10.49 -47.67
N LYS A 29 20.90 -9.24 -47.27
CA LYS A 29 21.96 -8.39 -47.81
C LYS A 29 22.84 -7.75 -46.76
N ASP A 30 22.33 -7.55 -45.56
CA ASP A 30 23.12 -6.99 -44.48
C ASP A 30 23.98 -8.09 -43.84
N ASP A 31 25.11 -7.68 -43.28
CA ASP A 31 26.02 -8.56 -42.56
C ASP A 31 25.46 -8.96 -41.19
N ASP A 32 26.05 -9.99 -40.59
CA ASP A 32 25.48 -10.61 -39.38
C ASP A 32 25.54 -9.69 -38.16
N GLN A 33 26.55 -8.83 -38.03
CA GLN A 33 26.64 -7.85 -36.94
C GLN A 33 25.53 -6.80 -37.07
N THR A 34 25.32 -6.29 -38.28
CA THR A 34 24.21 -5.36 -38.59
C THR A 34 22.84 -6.01 -38.34
N LEU A 35 22.72 -7.33 -38.55
CA LEU A 35 21.50 -8.08 -38.24
C LEU A 35 21.32 -8.32 -36.74
N TYR A 36 22.39 -8.57 -35.99
CA TYR A 36 22.34 -8.70 -34.54
C TYR A 36 21.85 -7.40 -33.91
N SER A 37 22.47 -6.27 -34.24
CA SER A 37 22.03 -4.96 -33.75
C SER A 37 20.62 -4.60 -34.21
N LEU A 38 20.21 -5.03 -35.42
CA LEU A 38 18.81 -4.88 -35.84
C LEU A 38 17.87 -5.68 -34.94
N ALA A 39 18.24 -6.90 -34.55
CA ALA A 39 17.40 -7.75 -33.70
C ALA A 39 17.24 -7.16 -32.29
N GLU A 40 18.32 -6.63 -31.70
CA GLU A 40 18.29 -5.92 -30.40
C GLU A 40 17.36 -4.70 -30.45
N GLU A 41 17.51 -3.86 -31.47
CA GLU A 41 16.68 -2.67 -31.65
C GLU A 41 15.21 -3.04 -31.89
N LEU A 42 14.94 -4.07 -32.69
CA LEU A 42 13.57 -4.54 -32.91
C LEU A 42 12.95 -5.11 -31.65
N TYR A 43 13.73 -5.81 -30.83
CA TYR A 43 13.29 -6.32 -29.53
C TYR A 43 12.93 -5.16 -28.61
N GLY A 44 13.82 -4.18 -28.42
CA GLY A 44 13.56 -3.00 -27.60
C GLY A 44 12.40 -2.12 -28.08
N LEU A 45 12.05 -2.20 -29.37
CA LEU A 45 10.88 -1.54 -29.96
C LEU A 45 9.59 -2.38 -29.90
N GLY A 46 9.63 -3.60 -29.34
CA GLY A 46 8.48 -4.50 -29.24
C GLY A 46 8.11 -5.24 -30.53
N PHE A 47 8.97 -5.23 -31.56
CA PHE A 47 8.77 -5.99 -32.80
C PHE A 47 9.27 -7.45 -32.64
N LEU A 48 8.69 -8.15 -31.66
CA LEU A 48 9.13 -9.47 -31.19
C LEU A 48 9.29 -10.49 -32.34
N LYS A 49 8.29 -10.62 -33.22
CA LYS A 49 8.34 -11.56 -34.36
C LYS A 49 9.48 -11.28 -35.35
N GLN A 50 9.85 -10.02 -35.54
CA GLN A 50 10.94 -9.64 -36.44
C GLN A 50 12.30 -9.84 -35.77
N ALA A 51 12.40 -9.53 -34.48
CA ALA A 51 13.58 -9.83 -33.67
C ALA A 51 13.84 -11.34 -33.64
N GLU A 52 12.82 -12.13 -33.27
CA GLU A 52 12.84 -13.60 -33.21
C GLU A 52 13.31 -14.20 -34.54
N ARG A 53 12.75 -13.74 -35.66
CA ARG A 53 13.13 -14.21 -36.99
C ARG A 53 14.59 -13.89 -37.33
N THR A 54 15.10 -12.76 -36.85
CA THR A 54 16.48 -12.34 -37.09
C THR A 54 17.44 -13.15 -36.23
N TYR A 55 17.16 -13.31 -34.94
CA TYR A 55 17.93 -14.17 -34.04
C TYR A 55 17.93 -15.64 -34.49
N LYS A 56 16.77 -16.21 -34.87
CA LYS A 56 16.71 -17.57 -35.42
C LYS A 56 17.57 -17.76 -36.67
N LYS A 57 17.64 -16.73 -37.54
CA LYS A 57 18.51 -16.75 -38.73
C LYS A 57 19.99 -16.74 -38.33
N LEU A 58 20.37 -15.93 -37.34
CA LEU A 58 21.74 -15.85 -36.84
C LEU A 58 22.12 -17.17 -36.14
N LEU A 59 21.25 -17.71 -35.29
CA LEU A 59 21.48 -18.96 -34.56
C LEU A 59 21.62 -20.16 -35.52
N ALA A 60 20.84 -20.19 -36.61
CA ALA A 60 20.99 -21.22 -37.64
C ALA A 60 22.37 -21.18 -38.34
N LYS A 61 23.03 -20.02 -38.37
CA LYS A 61 24.37 -19.84 -38.94
C LYS A 61 25.48 -20.04 -37.90
N TYR A 62 25.20 -19.68 -36.65
CA TYR A 62 26.11 -19.74 -35.51
C TYR A 62 25.46 -20.53 -34.37
N PRO A 63 25.37 -21.88 -34.49
CA PRO A 63 24.64 -22.72 -33.55
C PRO A 63 25.27 -22.80 -32.16
N ASP A 64 26.51 -22.35 -32.01
CA ASP A 64 27.28 -22.37 -30.76
C ASP A 64 27.26 -20.99 -30.05
N GLU A 65 26.63 -19.96 -30.63
CA GLU A 65 26.50 -18.63 -30.02
C GLU A 65 25.29 -18.58 -29.09
N ASP A 66 25.51 -18.92 -27.82
CA ASP A 66 24.45 -19.04 -26.82
C ASP A 66 23.80 -17.70 -26.43
N ASP A 67 24.44 -16.55 -26.67
CA ASP A 67 23.83 -15.22 -26.48
C ASP A 67 22.56 -15.03 -27.35
N LEU A 68 22.48 -15.75 -28.46
CA LEU A 68 21.29 -15.76 -29.31
C LEU A 68 20.16 -16.59 -28.69
N ARG A 69 20.50 -17.63 -27.91
CA ARG A 69 19.50 -18.45 -27.20
C ARG A 69 18.90 -17.69 -26.03
N THR A 70 19.72 -16.95 -25.26
CA THR A 70 19.21 -16.08 -24.18
C THR A 70 18.29 -14.99 -24.75
N SER A 71 18.69 -14.32 -25.83
CA SER A 71 17.85 -13.32 -26.51
C SER A 71 16.53 -13.91 -27.06
N LEU A 72 16.54 -15.16 -27.51
CA LEU A 72 15.32 -15.85 -27.96
C LEU A 72 14.45 -16.30 -26.78
N ALA A 73 15.05 -16.63 -25.63
CA ALA A 73 14.33 -16.91 -24.42
C ALA A 73 13.60 -15.67 -23.90
N ASP A 74 14.25 -14.50 -23.86
CA ASP A 74 13.61 -13.23 -23.49
C ASP A 74 12.37 -12.94 -24.35
N ILE A 75 12.48 -13.14 -25.67
CA ILE A 75 11.34 -12.99 -26.58
C ILE A 75 10.23 -14.00 -26.27
N ALA A 76 10.58 -15.26 -25.98
CA ALA A 76 9.59 -16.27 -25.64
C ALA A 76 8.87 -15.95 -24.31
N ILE A 77 9.58 -15.39 -23.33
CA ILE A 77 9.00 -14.89 -22.07
C ILE A 77 8.01 -13.76 -22.35
N ASP A 78 8.38 -12.78 -23.17
CA ASP A 78 7.49 -11.65 -23.55
C ASP A 78 6.26 -12.10 -24.35
N GLU A 79 6.35 -13.26 -25.01
CA GLU A 79 5.24 -13.91 -25.72
C GLU A 79 4.44 -14.89 -24.84
N ASP A 80 4.75 -14.97 -23.55
CA ASP A 80 4.15 -15.90 -22.57
C ASP A 80 4.36 -17.39 -22.90
N ASP A 81 5.35 -17.71 -23.76
CA ASP A 81 5.75 -19.08 -24.12
C ASP A 81 6.90 -19.55 -23.22
N THR A 82 6.54 -19.80 -21.95
CA THR A 82 7.47 -20.30 -20.91
C THR A 82 8.21 -21.56 -21.34
N ASP A 83 7.52 -22.52 -21.97
CA ASP A 83 8.10 -23.81 -22.32
C ASP A 83 9.22 -23.62 -23.35
N LEU A 84 8.99 -22.77 -24.36
CA LEU A 84 10.00 -22.44 -25.34
C LEU A 84 11.17 -21.64 -24.75
N ALA A 85 10.90 -20.71 -23.83
CA ALA A 85 11.94 -19.97 -23.12
C ALA A 85 12.88 -20.94 -22.37
N LEU A 86 12.31 -21.87 -21.60
CA LEU A 86 13.09 -22.88 -20.86
C LEU A 86 13.84 -23.82 -21.81
N ASP A 87 13.29 -24.20 -22.96
CA ASP A 87 14.00 -25.02 -23.96
C ASP A 87 15.25 -24.29 -24.50
N TYR A 88 15.16 -22.97 -24.76
CA TYR A 88 16.32 -22.20 -25.17
C TYR A 88 17.38 -22.10 -24.07
N LEU A 89 16.96 -21.82 -22.83
CA LEU A 89 17.87 -21.65 -21.69
C LEU A 89 18.58 -22.97 -21.31
N GLN A 90 17.87 -24.10 -21.35
CA GLN A 90 18.44 -25.43 -21.08
C GLN A 90 19.52 -25.85 -22.08
N GLN A 91 19.52 -25.29 -23.29
CA GLN A 91 20.56 -25.55 -24.28
C GLN A 91 21.86 -24.79 -24.00
N VAL A 92 21.83 -23.74 -23.19
CA VAL A 92 23.01 -22.99 -22.76
C VAL A 92 23.75 -23.78 -21.68
N LYS A 93 24.98 -24.18 -21.98
CA LYS A 93 25.76 -25.05 -21.07
C LYS A 93 26.56 -24.25 -20.05
N PRO A 94 26.92 -24.83 -18.89
CA PRO A 94 27.71 -24.15 -17.86
C PRO A 94 29.09 -23.62 -18.29
N ASP A 95 29.67 -24.17 -19.36
CA ASP A 95 30.94 -23.72 -19.94
C ASP A 95 30.78 -22.59 -20.96
N SER A 96 29.54 -22.19 -21.26
CA SER A 96 29.23 -21.10 -22.18
C SER A 96 29.49 -19.73 -21.55
N PRO A 97 30.06 -18.77 -22.30
CA PRO A 97 30.11 -17.37 -21.88
C PRO A 97 28.73 -16.77 -21.57
N ALA A 98 27.67 -17.26 -22.21
CA ALA A 98 26.30 -16.80 -22.01
C ALA A 98 25.63 -17.40 -20.77
N TYR A 99 26.28 -18.33 -20.05
CA TYR A 99 25.64 -19.09 -18.99
C TYR A 99 25.16 -18.23 -17.83
N VAL A 100 25.95 -17.24 -17.43
CA VAL A 100 25.54 -16.28 -16.39
C VAL A 100 24.31 -15.51 -16.83
N GLN A 101 24.27 -15.03 -18.07
CA GLN A 101 23.09 -14.36 -18.62
C GLN A 101 21.87 -15.30 -18.65
N ALA A 102 22.05 -16.56 -19.05
CA ALA A 102 20.97 -17.55 -19.05
C ALA A 102 20.41 -17.77 -17.64
N LEU A 103 21.25 -17.83 -16.60
CA LEU A 103 20.81 -17.92 -15.21
C LEU A 103 20.00 -16.70 -14.76
N LEU A 104 20.37 -15.49 -15.21
CA LEU A 104 19.59 -14.28 -14.91
C LEU A 104 18.21 -14.33 -15.59
N VAL A 105 18.15 -14.73 -16.86
CA VAL A 105 16.88 -14.89 -17.59
C VAL A 105 16.00 -15.99 -16.97
N GLU A 106 16.59 -17.13 -16.56
CA GLU A 106 15.87 -18.16 -15.81
C GLU A 106 15.31 -17.62 -14.49
N ALA A 107 16.10 -16.84 -13.77
CA ALA A 107 15.66 -16.23 -12.52
C ALA A 107 14.48 -15.29 -12.73
N ASP A 108 14.54 -14.41 -13.74
CA ASP A 108 13.46 -13.47 -14.06
C ASP A 108 12.17 -14.22 -14.46
N LEU A 109 12.28 -15.27 -15.26
CA LEU A 109 11.16 -16.15 -15.60
C LEU A 109 10.55 -16.81 -14.35
N TYR A 110 11.37 -17.32 -13.43
CA TYR A 110 10.85 -17.89 -12.19
C TYR A 110 10.24 -16.85 -11.25
N GLN A 111 10.70 -15.59 -11.30
CA GLN A 111 10.09 -14.49 -10.55
C GLN A 111 8.69 -14.16 -11.06
N THR A 112 8.48 -14.09 -12.38
CA THR A 112 7.16 -13.83 -12.96
C THR A 112 6.15 -14.94 -12.65
N GLN A 113 6.63 -16.16 -12.39
CA GLN A 113 5.84 -17.31 -11.95
C GLN A 113 5.68 -17.42 -10.43
N GLU A 114 6.20 -16.45 -9.66
CA GLU A 114 6.23 -16.45 -8.19
C GLU A 114 6.98 -17.66 -7.57
N LEU A 115 7.85 -18.31 -8.35
CA LEU A 115 8.72 -19.42 -7.91
C LEU A 115 10.02 -18.85 -7.31
N PHE A 116 9.86 -18.09 -6.23
CA PHE A 116 10.93 -17.28 -5.64
C PHE A 116 12.14 -18.11 -5.16
N GLU A 117 11.95 -19.31 -4.63
CA GLU A 117 13.07 -20.15 -4.18
C GLU A 117 13.94 -20.62 -5.35
N VAL A 118 13.33 -20.94 -6.50
CA VAL A 118 14.07 -21.37 -7.69
C VAL A 118 14.81 -20.17 -8.30
N SER A 119 14.13 -19.03 -8.41
CA SER A 119 14.77 -17.78 -8.83
C SER A 119 16.01 -17.46 -7.96
N GLU A 120 15.87 -17.50 -6.64
CA GLU A 120 16.97 -17.19 -5.72
C GLU A 120 18.16 -18.15 -5.93
N GLN A 121 17.90 -19.43 -6.19
CA GLN A 121 18.96 -20.41 -6.47
C GLN A 121 19.73 -20.04 -7.75
N LYS A 122 19.03 -19.65 -8.81
CA LYS A 122 19.64 -19.25 -10.08
C LYS A 122 20.48 -17.97 -9.94
N LEU A 123 19.96 -16.97 -9.23
CA LEU A 123 20.70 -15.74 -8.95
C LEU A 123 21.93 -15.99 -8.07
N LYS A 124 21.83 -16.87 -7.07
CA LYS A 124 22.98 -17.26 -6.23
C LYS A 124 24.04 -18.03 -7.01
N GLU A 125 23.63 -18.87 -7.96
CA GLU A 125 24.55 -19.57 -8.86
C GLU A 125 25.26 -18.56 -9.79
N ALA A 126 24.52 -17.64 -10.40
CA ALA A 126 25.09 -16.56 -11.21
C ALA A 126 26.12 -15.74 -10.40
N TYR A 127 25.79 -15.39 -9.16
CA TYR A 127 26.67 -14.64 -8.25
C TYR A 127 27.91 -15.43 -7.82
N GLN A 128 27.84 -16.76 -7.71
CA GLN A 128 29.02 -17.58 -7.44
C GLN A 128 29.99 -17.62 -8.63
N LEU A 129 29.45 -17.62 -9.85
CA LEU A 129 30.24 -17.68 -11.08
C LEU A 129 30.86 -16.32 -11.42
N ALA A 130 30.13 -15.24 -11.17
CA ALA A 130 30.52 -13.89 -11.52
C ALA A 130 30.23 -12.90 -10.36
N PRO A 131 30.94 -13.03 -9.22
CA PRO A 131 30.68 -12.22 -8.02
C PRO A 131 31.03 -10.74 -8.20
N ASP A 132 31.87 -10.41 -9.17
CA ASP A 132 32.35 -9.05 -9.45
C ASP A 132 31.55 -8.36 -10.57
N GLU A 133 30.53 -9.02 -11.14
CA GLU A 133 29.69 -8.46 -12.20
C GLU A 133 28.53 -7.63 -11.60
N PRO A 134 28.49 -6.30 -11.80
CA PRO A 134 27.48 -5.44 -11.17
C PRO A 134 26.03 -5.80 -11.53
N VAL A 135 25.80 -6.34 -12.74
CA VAL A 135 24.46 -6.73 -13.19
C VAL A 135 23.93 -7.92 -12.36
N VAL A 136 24.79 -8.86 -11.98
CA VAL A 136 24.41 -10.02 -11.17
C VAL A 136 24.10 -9.60 -9.74
N GLU A 137 24.93 -8.72 -9.18
CA GLU A 137 24.72 -8.15 -7.86
C GLU A 137 23.41 -7.32 -7.81
N PHE A 138 23.14 -6.56 -8.87
CA PHE A 138 21.92 -5.79 -9.03
C PHE A 138 20.68 -6.67 -9.15
N ALA A 139 20.73 -7.77 -9.90
CA ALA A 139 19.64 -8.72 -10.02
C ALA A 139 19.28 -9.35 -8.66
N LEU A 140 20.29 -9.70 -7.84
CA LEU A 140 20.05 -10.13 -6.46
C LEU A 140 19.42 -9.02 -5.59
N ALA A 141 19.89 -7.79 -5.74
CA ALA A 141 19.35 -6.66 -4.99
C ALA A 141 17.86 -6.42 -5.29
N GLU A 142 17.49 -6.40 -6.57
CA GLU A 142 16.10 -6.22 -7.03
C GLU A 142 15.23 -7.43 -6.65
N PHE A 143 15.75 -8.66 -6.75
CA PHE A 143 15.05 -9.86 -6.28
C PHE A 143 14.72 -9.76 -4.78
N TYR A 144 15.71 -9.44 -3.94
CA TYR A 144 15.48 -9.31 -2.51
C TYR A 144 14.57 -8.13 -2.16
N PHE A 145 14.59 -7.07 -2.97
CA PHE A 145 13.67 -5.95 -2.83
C PHE A 145 12.22 -6.39 -3.14
N LEU A 146 12.03 -7.13 -4.25
CA LEU A 146 10.73 -7.65 -4.69
C LEU A 146 10.08 -8.54 -3.62
N ILE A 147 10.84 -9.46 -3.04
CA ILE A 147 10.33 -10.35 -1.97
C ILE A 147 10.31 -9.70 -0.58
N ARG A 148 10.47 -8.36 -0.52
CA ARG A 148 10.47 -7.55 0.71
C ARG A 148 11.54 -7.93 1.73
N ASN A 149 12.59 -8.63 1.30
CA ASN A 149 13.77 -8.90 2.11
C ASN A 149 14.76 -7.73 2.01
N TYR A 150 14.33 -6.57 2.51
CA TYR A 150 15.08 -5.33 2.44
C TYR A 150 16.44 -5.40 3.14
N GLY A 151 16.61 -6.30 4.11
CA GLY A 151 17.89 -6.55 4.75
C GLY A 151 18.98 -7.04 3.79
N GLN A 152 18.65 -8.00 2.91
CA GLN A 152 19.59 -8.45 1.88
C GLN A 152 19.69 -7.43 0.74
N ALA A 153 18.57 -6.85 0.30
CA ALA A 153 18.57 -5.87 -0.77
C ALA A 153 19.48 -4.67 -0.46
N THR A 154 19.35 -4.10 0.75
CA THR A 154 20.20 -2.98 1.20
C THR A 154 21.69 -3.30 1.20
N ARG A 155 22.08 -4.56 1.47
CA ARG A 155 23.50 -4.97 1.40
C ARG A 155 24.02 -4.84 -0.03
N PHE A 156 23.34 -5.45 -0.99
CA PHE A 156 23.77 -5.47 -2.38
C PHE A 156 23.72 -4.08 -3.05
N TYR A 157 22.66 -3.29 -2.82
CA TYR A 157 22.63 -1.91 -3.32
C TYR A 157 23.78 -1.07 -2.75
N LEU A 158 24.08 -1.22 -1.45
CA LEU A 158 25.17 -0.47 -0.82
C LEU A 158 26.55 -0.87 -1.37
N ASP A 159 26.76 -2.15 -1.64
CA ASP A 159 28.02 -2.65 -2.18
C ASP A 159 28.22 -2.20 -3.63
N LEU A 160 27.18 -2.20 -4.46
CA LEU A 160 27.18 -1.57 -5.80
C LEU A 160 27.53 -0.07 -5.75
N ILE A 161 26.91 0.68 -4.83
CA ILE A 161 27.18 2.12 -4.67
C ILE A 161 28.64 2.37 -4.25
N LYS A 162 29.22 1.55 -3.37
CA LYS A 162 30.64 1.66 -2.99
C LYS A 162 31.59 1.41 -4.16
N GLN A 163 31.18 0.59 -5.13
CA GLN A 163 31.94 0.35 -6.36
C GLN A 163 31.83 1.51 -7.37
N GLY A 164 31.01 2.52 -7.07
CA GLY A 164 30.79 3.68 -7.94
C GLY A 164 29.63 3.51 -8.92
N GLN A 165 28.85 2.44 -8.80
CA GLN A 165 27.61 2.25 -9.57
C GLN A 165 26.49 3.06 -8.91
N LEU A 166 25.97 4.06 -9.59
CA LEU A 166 24.85 4.88 -9.10
C LEU A 166 23.56 4.61 -9.88
N GLU A 167 23.68 4.06 -11.08
CA GLU A 167 22.56 3.74 -11.96
C GLU A 167 22.89 2.46 -12.72
N ILE A 168 21.97 1.49 -12.70
CA ILE A 168 22.03 0.27 -13.52
C ILE A 168 20.66 0.11 -14.18
N SER A 169 20.63 -0.11 -15.50
CA SER A 169 19.37 -0.27 -16.25
C SER A 169 18.36 0.87 -16.02
N LYS A 170 18.85 2.13 -15.90
CA LYS A 170 18.08 3.35 -15.58
C LYS A 170 17.46 3.37 -14.17
N VAL A 171 17.77 2.38 -13.33
CA VAL A 171 17.36 2.34 -11.93
C VAL A 171 18.39 3.07 -11.09
N ASN A 172 17.95 4.10 -10.37
CA ASN A 172 18.79 4.86 -9.46
C ASN A 172 19.01 4.04 -8.16
N LEU A 173 20.25 3.60 -7.94
CA LEU A 173 20.55 2.71 -6.81
C LEU A 173 20.46 3.43 -5.46
N VAL A 174 20.73 4.74 -5.43
CA VAL A 174 20.58 5.55 -4.22
C VAL A 174 19.11 5.66 -3.82
N GLU A 175 18.22 5.77 -4.79
CA GLU A 175 16.77 5.79 -4.60
C GLU A 175 16.28 4.44 -4.07
N ARG A 176 16.65 3.34 -4.74
CA ARG A 176 16.32 1.97 -4.30
C ARG A 176 16.80 1.68 -2.88
N LEU A 177 18.04 2.07 -2.55
CA LEU A 177 18.58 1.90 -1.21
C LEU A 177 17.80 2.71 -0.17
N GLY A 178 17.46 3.97 -0.49
CA GLY A 178 16.64 4.83 0.36
C GLY A 178 15.26 4.24 0.65
N VAL A 179 14.55 3.81 -0.40
CA VAL A 179 13.24 3.15 -0.28
C VAL A 179 13.35 1.85 0.52
N ALA A 180 14.35 1.01 0.26
CA ALA A 180 14.56 -0.21 1.02
C ALA A 180 14.86 0.04 2.51
N TYR A 181 15.52 1.15 2.86
CA TYR A 181 15.66 1.56 4.25
C TYR A 181 14.32 1.97 4.86
N ALA A 182 13.50 2.75 4.16
CA ALA A 182 12.21 3.24 4.64
C ALA A 182 11.26 2.07 4.94
N GLU A 183 11.11 1.18 3.97
CA GLU A 183 10.30 -0.03 4.06
C GLU A 183 10.77 -1.01 5.16
N SER A 184 12.04 -0.96 5.53
CA SER A 184 12.61 -1.73 6.65
C SER A 184 12.51 -1.04 8.02
N GLY A 185 11.84 0.11 8.09
CA GLY A 185 11.67 0.91 9.32
C GLY A 185 12.91 1.70 9.74
N ARG A 186 13.94 1.79 8.88
CA ARG A 186 15.20 2.52 9.14
C ARG A 186 15.11 3.93 8.59
N PHE A 187 14.17 4.69 9.14
CA PHE A 187 13.71 5.96 8.58
C PHE A 187 14.80 7.03 8.49
N GLU A 188 15.69 7.16 9.48
CA GLU A 188 16.78 8.14 9.43
C GLU A 188 17.77 7.87 8.30
N GLN A 189 18.06 6.58 8.04
CA GLN A 189 18.92 6.18 6.94
C GLN A 189 18.24 6.44 5.60
N ALA A 190 16.95 6.12 5.51
CA ALA A 190 16.14 6.36 4.31
C ALA A 190 16.18 7.83 3.89
N VAL A 191 15.84 8.74 4.80
CA VAL A 191 15.92 10.20 4.56
C VAL A 191 17.33 10.61 4.13
N GLY A 192 18.35 10.12 4.82
CA GLY A 192 19.75 10.44 4.51
C GLY A 192 20.17 10.07 3.08
N TYR A 193 19.58 9.04 2.46
CA TYR A 193 19.81 8.70 1.06
C TYR A 193 18.86 9.42 0.11
N LEU A 194 17.56 9.46 0.40
CA LEU A 194 16.55 10.05 -0.47
C LEU A 194 16.72 11.57 -0.62
N GLU A 195 17.15 12.29 0.42
CA GLU A 195 17.44 13.74 0.35
C GLU A 195 18.62 14.09 -0.57
N GLN A 196 19.51 13.14 -0.88
CA GLN A 196 20.62 13.38 -1.82
C GLN A 196 20.11 13.51 -3.27
N ILE A 197 18.89 13.06 -3.53
CA ILE A 197 18.27 13.09 -4.84
C ILE A 197 17.44 14.36 -4.94
N LYS A 198 17.62 15.11 -6.03
CA LYS A 198 16.80 16.30 -6.28
C LYS A 198 15.33 15.87 -6.39
N PRO A 199 14.37 16.58 -5.77
CA PRO A 199 12.96 16.19 -5.81
C PRO A 199 12.42 15.90 -7.22
N ALA A 200 12.78 16.72 -8.22
CA ALA A 200 12.38 16.54 -9.62
C ALA A 200 12.98 15.30 -10.33
N LYS A 201 13.88 14.57 -9.67
CA LYS A 201 14.46 13.31 -10.14
C LYS A 201 13.95 12.08 -9.39
N LEU A 202 13.23 12.27 -8.29
CA LEU A 202 12.57 11.17 -7.60
C LEU A 202 11.33 10.77 -8.40
N THR A 203 11.08 9.47 -8.47
CA THR A 203 9.79 8.95 -8.94
C THR A 203 8.66 9.40 -7.99
N PRO A 204 7.40 9.47 -8.46
CA PRO A 204 6.25 9.75 -7.60
C PRO A 204 6.20 8.84 -6.36
N ASP A 205 6.47 7.54 -6.55
CA ASP A 205 6.50 6.56 -5.45
C ASP A 205 7.59 6.87 -4.43
N SER A 206 8.80 7.24 -4.86
CA SER A 206 9.87 7.59 -3.92
C SER A 206 9.67 8.97 -3.26
N GLN A 207 8.97 9.90 -3.91
CA GLN A 207 8.52 11.14 -3.26
C GLN A 207 7.48 10.83 -2.18
N PHE A 208 6.51 9.96 -2.48
CA PHE A 208 5.55 9.49 -1.50
C PHE A 208 6.25 8.82 -0.32
N GLU A 209 7.17 7.89 -0.58
CA GLU A 209 7.92 7.18 0.45
C GLU A 209 8.73 8.14 1.33
N LEU A 210 9.37 9.15 0.73
CA LEU A 210 10.10 10.19 1.48
C LEU A 210 9.15 11.01 2.37
N GLY A 211 7.99 11.44 1.84
CA GLY A 211 6.99 12.17 2.61
C GLY A 211 6.43 11.34 3.77
N PHE A 212 6.14 10.07 3.52
CA PHE A 212 5.69 9.11 4.53
C PHE A 212 6.76 8.86 5.58
N THR A 213 8.02 8.71 5.18
CA THR A 213 9.16 8.55 6.10
C THR A 213 9.29 9.75 7.04
N TYR A 214 9.09 10.98 6.55
CA TYR A 214 9.08 12.16 7.41
C TYR A 214 7.95 12.17 8.44
N LEU A 215 6.77 11.64 8.09
CA LEU A 215 5.70 11.45 9.07
C LEU A 215 6.10 10.46 10.16
N GLN A 216 6.74 9.35 9.81
CA GLN A 216 7.22 8.36 10.79
C GLN A 216 8.29 8.92 11.73
N LEU A 217 9.11 9.85 11.25
CA LEU A 217 10.09 10.60 12.05
C LEU A 217 9.47 11.76 12.86
N ASN A 218 8.15 11.94 12.81
CA ASN A 218 7.45 13.05 13.46
C ASN A 218 7.99 14.43 13.00
N GLU A 219 8.33 14.55 11.71
CA GLU A 219 8.73 15.78 11.03
C GLU A 219 7.65 16.27 10.03
N PRO A 220 6.43 16.62 10.50
CA PRO A 220 5.28 16.83 9.63
C PRO A 220 5.44 17.98 8.63
N GLN A 221 6.21 19.03 8.96
CA GLN A 221 6.44 20.13 8.01
C GLN A 221 7.21 19.66 6.76
N LYS A 222 8.21 18.79 6.93
CA LYS A 222 8.94 18.25 5.78
C LYS A 222 8.08 17.28 4.97
N ALA A 223 7.23 16.49 5.64
CA ALA A 223 6.26 15.65 4.97
C ALA A 223 5.32 16.46 4.08
N VAL A 224 4.75 17.57 4.59
CA VAL A 224 3.93 18.50 3.81
C VAL A 224 4.70 19.02 2.59
N ASP A 225 5.93 19.50 2.77
CA ASP A 225 6.73 20.07 1.68
C ASP A 225 7.04 19.05 0.56
N ILE A 226 7.15 17.76 0.88
CA ILE A 226 7.38 16.68 -0.09
C ILE A 226 6.08 16.27 -0.77
N PHE A 227 5.00 16.06 0.00
CA PHE A 227 3.70 15.70 -0.55
C PHE A 227 3.09 16.81 -1.41
N ASP A 228 3.32 18.09 -1.08
CA ASP A 228 2.87 19.21 -1.91
C ASP A 228 3.57 19.18 -3.29
N LYS A 229 4.87 18.90 -3.33
CA LYS A 229 5.59 18.72 -4.61
C LYS A 229 5.11 17.51 -5.40
N LEU A 230 4.83 16.41 -4.70
CA LEU A 230 4.24 15.22 -5.32
C LEU A 230 2.89 15.57 -5.94
N ARG A 231 2.02 16.26 -5.21
CA ARG A 231 0.71 16.71 -5.69
C ARG A 231 0.82 17.68 -6.88
N GLU A 232 1.82 18.56 -6.90
CA GLU A 232 2.11 19.44 -8.06
C GLU A 232 2.56 18.66 -9.30
N GLN A 233 3.31 17.58 -9.11
CA GLN A 233 3.82 16.72 -10.18
C GLN A 233 2.75 15.75 -10.69
N ASP A 234 2.00 15.13 -9.79
CA ASP A 234 0.97 14.14 -10.05
C ASP A 234 -0.20 14.30 -9.06
N ASN A 235 -1.22 15.05 -9.47
CA ASN A 235 -2.42 15.25 -8.67
C ASN A 235 -3.36 14.02 -8.66
N GLN A 236 -3.09 12.99 -9.47
CA GLN A 236 -3.86 11.74 -9.49
C GLN A 236 -3.32 10.70 -8.51
N TYR A 237 -2.22 11.00 -7.81
CA TYR A 237 -1.61 10.11 -6.83
C TYR A 237 -2.44 10.07 -5.53
N ALA A 238 -3.55 9.34 -5.56
CA ALA A 238 -4.57 9.29 -4.50
C ALA A 238 -4.00 8.96 -3.11
N SER A 239 -3.00 8.08 -3.05
CA SER A 239 -2.38 7.64 -1.80
C SER A 239 -1.76 8.78 -0.99
N LEU A 240 -1.40 9.93 -1.59
CA LEU A 240 -0.77 11.03 -0.83
C LEU A 240 -1.75 11.77 0.09
N TYR A 241 -3.02 11.91 -0.31
CA TYR A 241 -3.96 12.83 0.35
C TYR A 241 -4.25 12.49 1.83
N PRO A 242 -4.48 11.22 2.22
CA PRO A 242 -4.61 10.84 3.62
C PRO A 242 -3.40 11.29 4.47
N TYR A 243 -2.19 11.08 3.96
CA TYR A 243 -0.95 11.37 4.70
C TYR A 243 -0.60 12.86 4.70
N LEU A 244 -0.86 13.57 3.60
CA LEU A 244 -0.71 15.04 3.57
C LEU A 244 -1.67 15.69 4.58
N ALA A 245 -2.92 15.24 4.64
CA ALA A 245 -3.88 15.72 5.63
C ALA A 245 -3.45 15.39 7.07
N GLN A 246 -2.94 14.18 7.32
CA GLN A 246 -2.37 13.80 8.62
C GLN A 246 -1.19 14.71 9.02
N ALA A 247 -0.28 15.02 8.08
CA ALA A 247 0.84 15.91 8.34
C ALA A 247 0.36 17.34 8.68
N GLN A 248 -0.62 17.85 7.92
CA GLN A 248 -1.24 19.15 8.17
C GLN A 248 -1.99 19.18 9.50
N GLU A 249 -2.66 18.10 9.88
CA GLU A 249 -3.33 17.94 11.16
C GLU A 249 -2.35 17.97 12.34
N GLN A 250 -1.21 17.29 12.25
CA GLN A 250 -0.13 17.36 13.26
C GLN A 250 0.42 18.79 13.43
N LEU A 251 0.34 19.60 12.38
CA LEU A 251 0.69 21.03 12.39
C LEU A 251 -0.46 21.94 12.83
N HIS A 252 -1.59 21.38 13.29
CA HIS A 252 -2.82 22.08 13.66
C HIS A 252 -3.45 22.89 12.51
N GLN A 253 -3.20 22.52 11.25
CA GLN A 253 -3.75 23.17 10.06
C GLN A 253 -5.04 22.48 9.61
N LEU A 254 -6.03 22.42 10.51
CA LEU A 254 -7.24 21.59 10.34
C LEU A 254 -8.05 21.95 9.09
N ASP A 255 -8.25 23.23 8.79
CA ASP A 255 -8.99 23.66 7.59
C ASP A 255 -8.32 23.19 6.27
N LYS A 256 -6.98 23.22 6.23
CA LYS A 256 -6.23 22.75 5.07
C LYS A 256 -6.26 21.24 4.95
N ALA A 257 -6.15 20.53 6.07
CA ALA A 257 -6.27 19.09 6.09
C ALA A 257 -7.64 18.65 5.57
N LEU A 258 -8.70 19.39 5.90
CA LEU A 258 -10.06 19.09 5.43
C LEU A 258 -10.16 19.26 3.92
N LEU A 259 -9.67 20.40 3.41
CA LEU A 259 -9.61 20.64 1.97
C LEU A 259 -8.78 19.58 1.23
N THR A 260 -7.64 19.17 1.80
CA THR A 260 -6.77 18.15 1.20
C THR A 260 -7.48 16.80 1.09
N LEU A 261 -8.22 16.38 2.13
CA LEU A 261 -8.99 15.13 2.05
C LEU A 261 -10.13 15.23 1.02
N GLN A 262 -10.78 16.39 0.91
CA GLN A 262 -11.80 16.64 -0.11
C GLN A 262 -11.24 16.59 -1.53
N GLU A 263 -10.03 17.11 -1.75
CA GLU A 263 -9.29 16.94 -2.99
C GLU A 263 -9.01 15.46 -3.27
N GLY A 264 -8.56 14.71 -2.25
CA GLY A 264 -8.35 13.26 -2.35
C GLY A 264 -9.62 12.51 -2.75
N LEU A 265 -10.76 12.83 -2.16
CA LEU A 265 -12.06 12.24 -2.50
C LEU A 265 -12.50 12.55 -3.94
N ALA A 266 -12.08 13.70 -4.50
CA ALA A 266 -12.33 14.03 -5.90
C ALA A 266 -11.46 13.20 -6.87
N VAL A 267 -10.33 12.67 -6.40
CA VAL A 267 -9.44 11.78 -7.16
C VAL A 267 -9.87 10.33 -7.01
N ASP A 268 -10.15 9.88 -5.78
CA ASP A 268 -10.58 8.52 -5.47
C ASP A 268 -11.81 8.52 -4.56
N GLN A 269 -12.98 8.51 -5.20
CA GLN A 269 -14.28 8.50 -4.53
C GLN A 269 -14.66 7.15 -3.91
N TYR A 270 -13.87 6.09 -4.11
CA TYR A 270 -14.14 4.75 -3.58
C TYR A 270 -13.24 4.40 -2.38
N ASN A 271 -12.39 5.33 -1.96
CA ASN A 271 -11.52 5.17 -0.82
C ASN A 271 -12.27 5.48 0.49
N GLU A 272 -12.67 4.43 1.20
CA GLU A 272 -13.41 4.51 2.46
C GLU A 272 -12.62 5.21 3.58
N GLN A 273 -11.29 5.06 3.58
CA GLN A 273 -10.41 5.69 4.56
C GLN A 273 -10.49 7.22 4.47
N LEU A 274 -10.60 7.78 3.26
CA LEU A 274 -10.73 9.22 3.08
C LEU A 274 -12.02 9.78 3.69
N TYR A 275 -13.15 9.08 3.54
CA TYR A 275 -14.42 9.51 4.15
C TYR A 275 -14.35 9.57 5.67
N LEU A 276 -13.82 8.52 6.31
CA LEU A 276 -13.68 8.45 7.76
C LEU A 276 -12.73 9.54 8.29
N GLN A 277 -11.58 9.74 7.64
CA GLN A 277 -10.65 10.80 8.04
C GLN A 277 -11.25 12.20 7.86
N THR A 278 -12.00 12.42 6.78
CA THR A 278 -12.67 13.71 6.52
C THR A 278 -13.71 14.00 7.60
N ALA A 279 -14.51 13.00 7.98
CA ALA A 279 -15.47 13.13 9.06
C ALA A 279 -14.83 13.46 10.40
N ARG A 280 -13.76 12.74 10.79
CA ARG A 280 -13.01 13.01 12.03
C ARG A 280 -12.48 14.43 12.08
N LEU A 281 -12.01 14.94 10.95
CA LEU A 281 -11.48 16.29 10.87
C LEU A 281 -12.59 17.35 10.93
N ALA A 282 -13.73 17.09 10.31
CA ALA A 282 -14.93 17.91 10.46
C ALA A 282 -15.39 17.96 11.93
N LEU A 283 -15.38 16.83 12.65
CA LEU A 283 -15.65 16.81 14.11
C LEU A 283 -14.66 17.67 14.90
N LYS A 284 -13.37 17.64 14.57
CA LYS A 284 -12.34 18.49 15.21
C LYS A 284 -12.54 19.98 14.94
N LEU A 285 -13.18 20.32 13.82
CA LEU A 285 -13.59 21.67 13.45
C LEU A 285 -14.97 22.07 14.00
N ASP A 286 -15.59 21.20 14.80
CA ASP A 286 -16.96 21.35 15.34
C ASP A 286 -18.05 21.44 14.25
N ASP A 287 -17.76 20.97 13.03
CA ASP A 287 -18.73 20.85 11.94
C ASP A 287 -19.37 19.44 11.94
N GLN A 288 -20.28 19.27 12.88
CA GLN A 288 -20.99 18.01 13.10
C GLN A 288 -21.90 17.61 11.93
N GLU A 289 -22.44 18.58 11.18
CA GLU A 289 -23.29 18.29 10.02
C GLU A 289 -22.45 17.73 8.86
N LEU A 290 -21.28 18.32 8.62
CA LEU A 290 -20.35 17.83 7.62
C LEU A 290 -19.78 16.46 8.00
N ALA A 291 -19.45 16.26 9.28
CA ALA A 291 -19.02 14.97 9.79
C ALA A 291 -20.06 13.86 9.53
N GLU A 292 -21.32 14.10 9.89
CA GLU A 292 -22.40 13.13 9.65
C GLU A 292 -22.54 12.80 8.17
N LYS A 293 -22.47 13.82 7.30
CA LYS A 293 -22.52 13.63 5.84
C LYS A 293 -21.43 12.66 5.38
N TYR A 294 -20.17 12.91 5.74
CA TYR A 294 -19.05 12.06 5.30
C TYR A 294 -19.08 10.66 5.89
N LEU A 295 -19.53 10.48 7.14
CA LEU A 295 -19.72 9.15 7.72
C LEU A 295 -20.77 8.34 6.95
N ARG A 296 -21.90 8.97 6.59
CA ARG A 296 -22.96 8.32 5.80
C ARG A 296 -22.52 8.00 4.38
N GLU A 297 -21.79 8.91 3.73
CA GLU A 297 -21.21 8.66 2.41
C GLU A 297 -20.18 7.52 2.48
N GLY A 298 -19.31 7.49 3.49
CA GLY A 298 -18.36 6.40 3.74
C GLY A 298 -19.04 5.04 3.92
N LEU A 299 -20.11 4.97 4.71
CA LEU A 299 -20.91 3.74 4.89
C LEU A 299 -21.64 3.31 3.61
N SER A 300 -21.86 4.21 2.65
CA SER A 300 -22.41 3.84 1.34
C SER A 300 -21.38 3.15 0.44
N ILE A 301 -20.08 3.37 0.71
CA ILE A 301 -18.95 2.73 0.02
C ILE A 301 -18.60 1.40 0.69
N ASP A 302 -18.43 1.41 2.01
CA ASP A 302 -18.14 0.23 2.83
C ASP A 302 -19.15 0.13 3.99
N PRO A 303 -20.28 -0.60 3.78
CA PRO A 303 -21.31 -0.77 4.80
C PRO A 303 -20.84 -1.53 6.04
N ASP A 304 -19.79 -2.35 5.94
CA ASP A 304 -19.32 -3.26 7.00
C ASP A 304 -18.22 -2.59 7.87
N ASN A 305 -17.90 -1.31 7.61
CA ASN A 305 -16.90 -0.58 8.37
C ASN A 305 -17.40 -0.20 9.77
N LEU A 306 -17.22 -1.10 10.73
CA LEU A 306 -17.65 -0.91 12.13
C LEU A 306 -17.10 0.36 12.77
N THR A 307 -15.92 0.82 12.36
CA THR A 307 -15.35 2.07 12.89
C THR A 307 -16.19 3.28 12.46
N THR A 308 -16.57 3.34 11.19
CA THR A 308 -17.44 4.39 10.66
C THR A 308 -18.85 4.32 11.27
N VAL A 309 -19.40 3.12 11.45
CA VAL A 309 -20.69 2.91 12.13
C VAL A 309 -20.63 3.45 13.56
N LEU A 310 -19.57 3.11 14.29
CA LEU A 310 -19.40 3.55 15.66
C LEU A 310 -19.29 5.07 15.77
N GLU A 311 -18.51 5.71 14.91
CA GLU A 311 -18.39 7.17 14.90
C GLU A 311 -19.69 7.87 14.56
N LEU A 312 -20.46 7.34 13.61
CA LEU A 312 -21.79 7.85 13.29
C LEU A 312 -22.75 7.67 14.47
N SER A 313 -22.73 6.51 15.11
CA SER A 313 -23.54 6.23 16.29
C SER A 313 -23.23 7.18 17.44
N ASN A 314 -21.95 7.38 17.77
CA ASN A 314 -21.51 8.33 18.79
C ASN A 314 -21.99 9.75 18.49
N LEU A 315 -21.86 10.19 17.23
CA LEU A 315 -22.32 11.50 16.80
C LEU A 315 -23.85 11.67 16.92
N LEU A 316 -24.62 10.65 16.56
CA LEU A 316 -26.09 10.67 16.68
C LEU A 316 -26.53 10.74 18.14
N VAL A 317 -25.89 9.96 19.03
CA VAL A 317 -26.14 10.05 20.49
C VAL A 317 -25.79 11.43 21.02
N GLN A 318 -24.65 12.00 20.64
CA GLN A 318 -24.22 13.34 21.05
C GLN A 318 -25.19 14.44 20.60
N ARG A 319 -25.86 14.26 19.45
CA ARG A 319 -26.85 15.20 18.90
C ARG A 319 -28.29 14.94 19.35
N ASP A 320 -28.49 14.08 20.36
CA ASP A 320 -29.81 13.66 20.84
C ASP A 320 -30.71 13.01 19.76
N ARG A 321 -30.10 12.49 18.68
CA ARG A 321 -30.79 11.83 17.55
C ARG A 321 -30.95 10.33 17.83
N TYR A 322 -31.59 10.03 18.95
CA TYR A 322 -31.67 8.68 19.51
C TYR A 322 -32.38 7.67 18.59
N GLN A 323 -33.48 8.06 17.94
CA GLN A 323 -34.19 7.17 17.03
C GLN A 323 -33.35 6.83 15.80
N ASP A 324 -32.65 7.81 15.23
CA ASP A 324 -31.77 7.57 14.08
C ASP A 324 -30.59 6.65 14.45
N ASN A 325 -30.10 6.74 15.69
CA ASN A 325 -29.07 5.84 16.19
C ASN A 325 -29.57 4.39 16.33
N ILE A 326 -30.79 4.20 16.82
CA ILE A 326 -31.43 2.88 16.90
C ILE A 326 -31.61 2.30 15.49
N ASP A 327 -32.19 3.08 14.57
CA ASP A 327 -32.43 2.65 13.18
C ASP A 327 -31.13 2.27 12.45
N LEU A 328 -30.02 2.96 12.76
CA LEU A 328 -28.69 2.62 12.28
C LEU A 328 -28.22 1.27 12.84
N LEU A 329 -28.15 1.14 14.17
CA LEU A 329 -27.51 0.00 14.83
C LEU A 329 -28.35 -1.29 14.77
N ASP A 330 -29.67 -1.20 14.62
CA ASP A 330 -30.55 -2.37 14.47
C ASP A 330 -30.19 -3.22 13.25
N GLN A 331 -29.65 -2.60 12.19
CA GLN A 331 -29.21 -3.30 10.97
C GLN A 331 -27.98 -4.18 11.24
N TYR A 332 -27.06 -3.70 12.09
CA TYR A 332 -25.82 -4.38 12.44
C TYR A 332 -26.01 -5.45 13.51
N LEU A 333 -26.94 -5.25 14.44
CA LEU A 333 -27.30 -6.28 15.43
C LEU A 333 -27.95 -7.50 14.78
N GLN A 334 -28.66 -7.32 13.66
CA GLN A 334 -29.27 -8.42 12.91
C GLN A 334 -28.25 -9.22 12.07
N SER A 335 -27.11 -8.64 11.72
CA SER A 335 -26.05 -9.29 10.93
C SER A 335 -25.03 -10.07 11.76
N ASN A 336 -25.19 -10.13 13.10
CA ASN A 336 -24.21 -10.66 14.06
C ASN A 336 -22.84 -9.93 14.04
N GLU A 337 -22.79 -8.70 13.54
CA GLU A 337 -21.61 -7.85 13.69
C GLU A 337 -21.48 -7.35 15.13
N PHE A 338 -20.28 -7.46 15.69
CA PHE A 338 -20.07 -7.36 17.13
C PHE A 338 -19.07 -6.26 17.48
N ASP A 339 -19.58 -5.10 17.88
CA ASP A 339 -18.86 -4.09 18.67
C ASP A 339 -19.65 -3.84 19.97
N PRO A 340 -19.09 -4.13 21.17
CA PRO A 340 -19.77 -3.89 22.43
C PRO A 340 -20.29 -2.46 22.63
N GLN A 341 -19.62 -1.47 22.03
CA GLN A 341 -19.99 -0.06 22.13
C GLN A 341 -21.37 0.22 21.50
N PHE A 342 -21.82 -0.62 20.55
CA PHE A 342 -23.16 -0.51 20.00
C PHE A 342 -24.23 -0.73 21.06
N TYR A 343 -24.05 -1.69 21.97
CA TYR A 343 -24.99 -1.91 23.07
C TYR A 343 -25.03 -0.72 24.02
N TRP A 344 -23.90 -0.08 24.29
CA TRP A 344 -23.88 1.12 25.12
C TRP A 344 -24.64 2.27 24.44
N ASN A 345 -24.36 2.56 23.17
CA ASN A 345 -25.04 3.64 22.45
C ASN A 345 -26.55 3.39 22.30
N LEU A 346 -26.96 2.14 22.08
CA LEU A 346 -28.35 1.73 22.11
C LEU A 346 -28.98 1.86 23.49
N ALA A 347 -28.27 1.50 24.56
CA ALA A 347 -28.75 1.66 25.93
C ALA A 347 -29.10 3.12 26.22
N ILE A 348 -28.19 4.05 25.90
CA ILE A 348 -28.44 5.50 26.05
C ILE A 348 -29.65 5.94 25.21
N SER A 349 -29.70 5.50 23.95
CA SER A 349 -30.75 5.93 23.02
C SER A 349 -32.13 5.41 23.41
N ASN A 350 -32.23 4.15 23.82
CA ASN A 350 -33.48 3.55 24.30
C ASN A 350 -33.90 4.12 25.65
N ASP A 351 -32.95 4.40 26.56
CA ASP A 351 -33.23 5.06 27.84
C ASP A 351 -33.85 6.45 27.61
N ARG A 352 -33.26 7.26 26.73
CA ARG A 352 -33.72 8.61 26.41
C ARG A 352 -35.06 8.68 25.66
N LEU A 353 -35.50 7.57 25.05
CA LEU A 353 -36.79 7.43 24.39
C LEU A 353 -37.83 6.68 25.26
N ASP A 354 -37.53 6.42 26.54
CA ASP A 354 -38.39 5.68 27.46
C ASP A 354 -38.69 4.23 26.99
N HIS A 355 -37.83 3.65 26.15
CA HIS A 355 -37.89 2.24 25.75
C HIS A 355 -37.29 1.33 26.83
N PHE A 356 -37.87 1.36 28.03
CA PHE A 356 -37.30 0.78 29.26
C PHE A 356 -36.78 -0.66 29.12
N GLN A 357 -37.53 -1.55 28.47
CA GLN A 357 -37.12 -2.95 28.34
C GLN A 357 -35.89 -3.09 27.43
N ALA A 358 -35.87 -2.39 26.29
CA ALA A 358 -34.73 -2.42 25.37
C ALA A 358 -33.49 -1.78 26.01
N ALA A 359 -33.66 -0.63 26.69
CA ALA A 359 -32.59 0.03 27.44
C ALA A 359 -31.96 -0.91 28.47
N LYS A 360 -32.79 -1.63 29.23
CA LYS A 360 -32.33 -2.65 30.18
C LYS A 360 -31.51 -3.73 29.50
N ASP A 361 -32.06 -4.35 28.47
CA ASP A 361 -31.39 -5.45 27.76
C ASP A 361 -30.04 -4.97 27.18
N ASN A 362 -29.97 -3.73 26.69
CA ASN A 362 -28.76 -3.12 26.17
C ASN A 362 -27.72 -2.78 27.26
N TYR A 363 -28.14 -2.22 28.41
CA TYR A 363 -27.22 -1.99 29.53
C TYR A 363 -26.65 -3.30 30.07
N GLU A 364 -27.48 -4.34 30.24
CA GLU A 364 -27.02 -5.66 30.67
C GLU A 364 -26.05 -6.29 29.66
N ALA A 365 -26.29 -6.12 28.35
CA ALA A 365 -25.39 -6.62 27.29
C ALA A 365 -24.06 -5.86 27.23
N ALA A 366 -24.07 -4.54 27.46
CA ALA A 366 -22.87 -3.70 27.45
C ALA A 366 -22.00 -3.91 28.70
N TYR A 367 -22.62 -4.20 29.85
CA TYR A 367 -21.96 -4.18 31.16
C TYR A 367 -20.67 -5.02 31.25
N PRO A 368 -20.62 -6.30 30.80
CA PRO A 368 -19.41 -7.12 30.94
C PRO A 368 -18.18 -6.57 30.22
N PHE A 369 -18.37 -5.72 29.21
CA PHE A 369 -17.30 -5.11 28.42
C PHE A 369 -16.81 -3.78 29.02
N PHE A 370 -17.70 -3.10 29.74
CA PHE A 370 -17.46 -1.73 30.25
C PHE A 370 -17.57 -1.62 31.77
N GLU A 371 -17.55 -2.73 32.50
CA GLU A 371 -17.67 -2.78 33.96
C GLU A 371 -16.52 -2.09 34.72
N HIS A 372 -15.48 -1.65 34.02
CA HIS A 372 -14.36 -0.83 34.54
C HIS A 372 -14.23 0.52 33.82
N ASN A 373 -15.25 0.95 33.08
CA ASN A 373 -15.29 2.24 32.40
C ASN A 373 -16.25 3.19 33.13
N LYS A 374 -15.70 4.24 33.75
CA LYS A 374 -16.49 5.19 34.55
C LYS A 374 -17.56 5.93 33.75
N ASP A 375 -17.29 6.21 32.47
CA ASP A 375 -18.19 6.97 31.59
C ASP A 375 -19.42 6.12 31.21
N PHE A 376 -19.27 4.79 31.17
CA PHE A 376 -20.38 3.85 31.03
C PHE A 376 -21.11 3.61 32.35
N LEU A 377 -20.35 3.34 33.41
CA LEU A 377 -20.89 2.93 34.71
C LEU A 377 -21.82 3.98 35.31
N LYS A 378 -21.47 5.27 35.20
CA LYS A 378 -22.27 6.34 35.81
C LYS A 378 -23.70 6.41 35.23
N PRO A 379 -23.92 6.50 33.91
CA PRO A 379 -25.25 6.34 33.31
C PRO A 379 -25.95 5.02 33.66
N ALA A 380 -25.22 3.90 33.65
CA ALA A 380 -25.79 2.58 33.96
C ALA A 380 -26.31 2.50 35.41
N ILE A 381 -25.59 3.09 36.39
CA ILE A 381 -26.02 3.16 37.79
C ILE A 381 -27.34 3.92 37.92
N TYR A 382 -27.45 5.09 37.29
CA TYR A 382 -28.69 5.85 37.32
C TYR A 382 -29.85 5.07 36.70
N PHE A 383 -29.61 4.43 35.55
CA PHE A 383 -30.61 3.58 34.91
C PHE A 383 -31.04 2.41 35.82
N PHE A 384 -30.09 1.66 36.40
CA PHE A 384 -30.41 0.52 37.26
C PHE A 384 -31.19 0.95 38.51
N ARG A 385 -30.86 2.11 39.07
CA ARG A 385 -31.61 2.69 40.18
C ARG A 385 -33.05 3.02 39.77
N GLU A 386 -33.24 3.71 38.65
CA GLU A 386 -34.57 4.06 38.13
C GLU A 386 -35.40 2.84 37.73
N ALA A 387 -34.75 1.81 37.18
CA ALA A 387 -35.36 0.55 36.82
C ALA A 387 -35.63 -0.39 38.02
N GLY A 388 -35.23 -0.01 39.24
CA GLY A 388 -35.39 -0.83 40.45
C GLY A 388 -34.50 -2.09 40.48
N MET A 389 -33.42 -2.10 39.70
CA MET A 389 -32.45 -3.20 39.61
C MET A 389 -31.35 -3.05 40.67
N ALA A 390 -31.73 -3.19 41.94
CA ALA A 390 -30.86 -2.91 43.09
C ALA A 390 -29.54 -3.71 43.08
N ASP A 391 -29.58 -5.02 42.80
CA ASP A 391 -28.37 -5.85 42.74
C ASP A 391 -27.38 -5.35 41.67
N SER A 392 -27.88 -5.05 40.46
CA SER A 392 -27.08 -4.49 39.37
C SER A 392 -26.53 -3.11 39.73
N ALA A 393 -27.34 -2.26 40.36
CA ALA A 393 -26.92 -0.93 40.81
C ALA A 393 -25.78 -1.02 41.84
N VAL A 394 -25.87 -1.91 42.84
CA VAL A 394 -24.83 -2.11 43.85
C VAL A 394 -23.53 -2.62 43.23
N VAL A 395 -23.60 -3.60 42.33
CA VAL A 395 -22.42 -4.11 41.62
C VAL A 395 -21.76 -2.99 40.80
N ALA A 396 -22.55 -2.21 40.05
CA ALA A 396 -22.05 -1.09 39.26
C ALA A 396 -21.45 0.02 40.13
N LEU A 397 -22.09 0.37 41.24
CA LEU A 397 -21.61 1.36 42.22
C LEU A 397 -20.26 0.93 42.81
N ARG A 398 -20.13 -0.33 43.23
CA ARG A 398 -18.87 -0.86 43.75
C ARG A 398 -17.76 -0.77 42.72
N ASN A 399 -18.02 -1.17 41.48
CA ASN A 399 -17.07 -1.06 40.38
C ASN A 399 -16.67 0.41 40.12
N TYR A 400 -17.65 1.31 40.03
CA TYR A 400 -17.41 2.73 39.80
C TYR A 400 -16.58 3.38 40.91
N LEU A 401 -16.90 3.11 42.17
CA LEU A 401 -16.18 3.65 43.33
C LEU A 401 -14.77 3.07 43.51
N THR A 402 -14.42 1.97 42.83
CA THR A 402 -13.01 1.55 42.74
C THR A 402 -12.18 2.50 41.85
N ILE A 403 -12.84 3.20 40.92
CA ILE A 403 -12.21 4.13 39.97
C ILE A 403 -12.29 5.57 40.51
N GLU A 404 -13.46 5.97 41.03
CA GLU A 404 -13.75 7.32 41.54
C GLU A 404 -14.24 7.25 43.01
N PRO A 405 -13.37 6.94 43.98
CA PRO A 405 -13.75 6.68 45.38
C PRO A 405 -14.31 7.90 46.13
N ASP A 406 -14.03 9.11 45.64
CA ASP A 406 -14.41 10.36 46.27
C ASP A 406 -15.74 10.95 45.71
N ASP A 407 -16.44 10.22 44.82
CA ASP A 407 -17.76 10.63 44.31
C ASP A 407 -18.82 10.44 45.40
N GLY A 408 -18.99 11.48 46.24
CA GLY A 408 -19.86 11.43 47.42
C GLY A 408 -21.33 11.12 47.13
N GLU A 409 -21.83 11.42 45.92
CA GLU A 409 -23.19 11.05 45.52
C GLU A 409 -23.30 9.52 45.36
N MET A 410 -22.32 8.90 44.71
CA MET A 410 -22.28 7.46 44.49
C MET A 410 -22.01 6.71 45.80
N VAL A 411 -21.17 7.26 46.68
CA VAL A 411 -20.95 6.70 48.03
C VAL A 411 -22.26 6.68 48.82
N ALA A 412 -22.97 7.81 48.90
CA ALA A 412 -24.25 7.87 49.61
C ALA A 412 -25.30 6.93 48.99
N MET A 413 -25.34 6.81 47.66
CA MET A 413 -26.23 5.89 46.98
C MET A 413 -25.93 4.42 47.33
N LEU A 414 -24.65 4.05 47.41
CA LEU A 414 -24.24 2.70 47.82
C LEU A 414 -24.61 2.42 49.28
N GLU A 415 -24.34 3.37 50.19
CA GLU A 415 -24.72 3.26 51.62
C GLU A 415 -26.23 3.07 51.77
N ASP A 416 -27.06 3.81 51.02
CA ASP A 416 -28.51 3.67 51.03
C ASP A 416 -28.98 2.27 50.62
N TYR A 417 -28.30 1.63 49.65
CA TYR A 417 -28.60 0.25 49.23
C TYR A 417 -28.16 -0.77 50.27
N GLU A 418 -26.98 -0.59 50.87
CA GLU A 418 -26.45 -1.47 51.91
C GLU A 418 -27.33 -1.44 53.18
N ASP A 419 -27.84 -0.26 53.56
CA ASP A 419 -28.80 -0.10 54.66
C ASP A 419 -30.15 -0.80 54.38
N GLN A 420 -30.52 -0.95 53.10
CA GLN A 420 -31.71 -1.70 52.67
C GLN A 420 -31.46 -3.21 52.54
N GLY A 421 -30.21 -3.66 52.72
CA GLY A 421 -29.83 -5.08 52.75
C GLY A 421 -29.46 -5.70 51.40
N TYR A 422 -29.05 -4.88 50.43
CA TYR A 422 -28.52 -5.32 49.12
C TYR A 422 -26.99 -5.52 49.11
#